data_AF-A0A5B8MCE8-F1
#
_entry.id   AF-A0A5B8MCE8-F1
#
_cell.length_a   1.000
_cell.length_b   1.000
_cell.length_c   1.000
_cell.angle_alpha   90.00
_cell.angle_beta   90.00
_cell.angle_gamma   90.00
#
_symmetry.space_group_name_H-M   'P 1'
#
loop_
_entity.id
_entity.type
_entity.pdbx_description
1 polymer ?
#
loop_
_entity_poly.entity_id
_entity_poly.type
_entity_poly.pdbx_seq_one_letter_code
_entity_poly.pdbx_strand_id
1 'polypeptide(L)' 'MLRAPPGDAEFFVLDEIVAALDSTNVSRVARFLRGRSKQFQTIVISLKDTFYDKADCLHGVTRNPGFSNSFTLDLKAFAA' A
#
# COMPACT_ATOMS: atom_id res chain seq x y z
N MET A 1 10.38 -18.27 -5.87
CA MET A 1 10.43 -17.27 -4.77
C MET A 1 11.35 -16.14 -5.23
N LEU A 2 10.79 -14.99 -5.60
CA LEU A 2 11.60 -13.83 -5.99
C LEU A 2 12.37 -13.32 -4.75
N ARG A 3 13.70 -13.48 -4.76
CA ARG A 3 14.60 -12.70 -3.90
C ARG A 3 15.20 -11.62 -4.77
N ALA A 4 14.82 -10.37 -4.54
CA ALA A 4 15.53 -9.24 -5.09
C ALA A 4 16.90 -9.10 -4.39
N PRO A 5 18.00 -8.81 -5.11
CA PRO A 5 19.30 -8.56 -4.51
C PRO A 5 19.25 -7.37 -3.54
N PRO A 6 20.06 -7.35 -2.48
CA PRO A 6 20.17 -6.19 -1.60
C PRO A 6 20.83 -5.03 -2.36
N GLY A 7 20.02 -4.09 -2.87
CA GLY A 7 20.51 -2.84 -3.49
C GLY A 7 19.67 -2.25 -4.63
N ASP A 8 18.75 -3.00 -5.26
CA ASP A 8 18.31 -2.60 -6.61
C ASP A 8 17.01 -1.77 -6.68
N ALA A 9 16.25 -1.60 -5.60
CA ALA A 9 15.03 -0.80 -5.61
C ALA A 9 14.76 -0.07 -4.28
N GLU A 10 14.72 1.27 -4.34
CA GLU A 10 14.41 2.13 -3.19
C GLU A 10 12.90 2.15 -2.85
N PHE A 11 12.05 1.84 -3.84
CA PHE A 11 10.59 1.77 -3.67
C PHE A 11 9.92 0.76 -4.61
N PHE A 12 8.70 0.35 -4.23
CA PHE A 12 7.84 -0.54 -5.01
C PHE A 12 6.47 0.09 -5.25
N VAL A 13 5.92 -0.10 -6.45
CA VAL A 13 4.51 0.20 -6.78
C VAL A 13 3.80 -1.11 -7.09
N LEU A 14 2.73 -1.40 -6.34
CA LEU A 14 2.01 -2.67 -6.38
C LEU A 14 0.53 -2.40 -6.68
N ASP A 15 0.04 -2.84 -7.82
CA ASP A 15 -1.36 -2.65 -8.25
C ASP A 15 -2.16 -3.95 -8.13
N GLU A 16 -3.23 -3.93 -7.32
CA GLU A 16 -4.18 -5.03 -7.08
C GLU A 16 -3.57 -6.43 -6.88
N ILE A 17 -2.36 -6.48 -6.30
CA ILE A 17 -1.56 -7.72 -6.10
C ILE A 17 -2.22 -8.77 -5.18
N VAL A 18 -3.32 -8.42 -4.53
CA VAL A 18 -4.02 -9.24 -3.55
C VAL A 18 -5.44 -9.63 -3.98
N ALA A 19 -5.86 -9.30 -5.20
CA ALA A 19 -7.23 -9.55 -5.67
C ALA A 19 -7.64 -11.02 -5.62
N ALA A 20 -6.68 -11.94 -5.81
CA ALA A 20 -6.92 -13.39 -5.79
C ALA A 20 -6.71 -14.05 -4.41
N LEU A 21 -6.43 -13.27 -3.36
CA LEU A 21 -6.13 -13.80 -2.03
C LEU A 21 -7.34 -13.73 -1.09
N ASP A 22 -7.44 -14.72 -0.20
CA ASP A 22 -8.35 -14.66 0.95
C ASP A 22 -7.88 -13.62 2.00
N SER A 23 -8.78 -13.28 2.94
CA SER A 23 -8.53 -12.26 3.98
C SER A 23 -7.33 -12.57 4.89
N THR A 24 -7.03 -13.85 5.12
CA THR A 24 -5.87 -14.27 5.92
C THR A 24 -4.58 -13.96 5.19
N ASN A 25 -4.52 -14.28 3.89
CA ASN A 25 -3.36 -14.02 3.07
C ASN A 25 -3.19 -12.53 2.75
N VAL A 26 -4.27 -11.77 2.55
CA VAL A 26 -4.25 -10.30 2.48
C VAL A 26 -3.59 -9.71 3.72
N SER A 27 -4.00 -10.15 4.92
CA SER A 27 -3.45 -9.67 6.19
C SER A 27 -1.96 -9.99 6.35
N ARG A 28 -1.52 -11.17 5.88
CA ARG A 28 -0.10 -11.57 5.87
C ARG A 28 0.74 -10.66 4.96
N VAL A 29 0.25 -10.35 3.76
CA VAL A 29 0.94 -9.45 2.82
C VAL A 29 1.01 -8.03 3.41
N ALA A 30 -0.10 -7.49 3.92
CA ALA A 30 -0.12 -6.15 4.52
C ALA A 30 0.86 -6.04 5.70
N ARG A 31 0.91 -7.05 6.59
CA ARG A 31 1.89 -7.09 7.70
C ARG A 31 3.33 -7.18 7.20
N PHE A 32 3.60 -7.97 6.17
CA PHE A 32 4.92 -8.09 5.58
C PHE A 32 5.42 -6.74 5.05
N LEU A 33 4.63 -6.05 4.24
CA LEU A 33 4.99 -4.74 3.69
C LEU A 33 5.20 -3.69 4.79
N ARG A 34 4.31 -3.64 5.79
CA ARG A 34 4.47 -2.75 6.95
C ARG A 34 5.77 -3.03 7.71
N GLY A 35 6.13 -4.30 7.90
CA GLY A 35 7.39 -4.71 8.56
C GLY A 35 8.65 -4.31 7.78
N ARG A 36 8.53 -4.06 6.47
CA ARG A 36 9.63 -3.65 5.60
C ARG A 36 9.68 -2.15 5.29
N SER A 37 8.73 -1.36 5.80
CA SER A 37 8.63 0.09 5.59
C SER A 37 9.90 0.90 5.94
N LYS A 38 10.76 0.38 6.84
CA LYS A 38 12.05 1.01 7.17
C LYS A 38 13.18 0.68 6.18
N GLN A 39 13.00 -0.31 5.32
CA GLN A 39 13.99 -0.79 4.36
C GLN A 39 13.73 -0.27 2.95
N PHE A 40 12.46 -0.16 2.55
CA PHE A 40 12.05 0.37 1.26
C PHE A 40 10.67 1.03 1.36
N GLN A 41 10.39 1.98 0.46
CA GLN A 41 9.07 2.57 0.33
C GLN A 41 8.13 1.66 -0.47
N THR A 42 6.84 1.66 -0.15
CA THR A 42 5.83 0.92 -0.92
C THR A 42 4.60 1.77 -1.16
N ILE A 43 4.16 1.82 -2.42
CA ILE A 43 2.89 2.40 -2.86
C ILE A 43 2.00 1.23 -3.28
N VAL A 44 0.90 1.02 -2.56
CA VAL A 44 -0.07 -0.05 -2.84
C VAL A 44 -1.35 0.58 -3.37
N ILE A 45 -1.79 0.14 -4.54
CA ILE A 45 -3.10 0.47 -5.11
C ILE A 45 -4.00 -0.73 -4.85
N SER A 46 -5.02 -0.53 -4.02
CA SER A 46 -5.97 -1.58 -3.67
C SER A 46 -7.30 -1.03 -3.20
N LEU A 47 -8.37 -1.78 -3.43
CA LEU A 47 -9.70 -1.57 -2.84
C LEU A 47 -9.92 -2.29 -1.47
N LYS A 48 -8.88 -2.90 -0.89
CA LYS A 48 -8.99 -3.64 0.38
C LYS A 48 -8.66 -2.75 1.60
N ASP A 49 -9.62 -2.64 2.50
CA ASP A 49 -9.53 -1.94 3.80
C ASP A 49 -8.32 -2.33 4.66
N THR A 50 -7.95 -3.61 4.64
CA THR A 50 -6.83 -4.15 5.42
C THR A 50 -5.50 -3.44 5.13
N PHE A 51 -5.32 -2.91 3.91
CA PHE A 51 -4.13 -2.11 3.58
C PHE A 51 -4.21 -0.69 4.12
N TYR A 52 -5.41 -0.10 4.15
CA TYR A 52 -5.61 1.27 4.62
C TYR A 52 -5.24 1.39 6.10
N ASP A 53 -5.67 0.42 6.91
CA ASP A 53 -5.38 0.34 8.36
C ASP A 53 -3.90 0.16 8.70
N LYS A 54 -3.07 -0.21 7.72
CA LYS A 54 -1.63 -0.45 7.91
C LYS A 54 -0.76 0.56 7.18
N ALA A 55 -1.37 1.46 6.41
CA ALA A 55 -0.66 2.48 5.68
C ALA A 55 -0.19 3.61 6.61
N ASP A 56 0.84 4.31 6.16
CA ASP A 56 1.32 5.54 6.79
C ASP A 56 0.52 6.76 6.32
N CYS A 57 0.02 6.71 5.08
CA CYS A 57 -0.70 7.79 4.40
C CYS A 57 -1.64 7.17 3.37
N LEU A 58 -2.80 7.81 3.13
CA LEU A 58 -3.71 7.46 2.03
C LEU A 58 -3.65 8.50 0.93
N HIS A 59 -3.58 8.05 -0.31
CA HIS A 59 -3.76 8.88 -1.49
C HIS A 59 -5.07 8.48 -2.19
N GLY A 60 -6.14 9.25 -1.94
CA GLY A 60 -7.45 9.03 -2.53
C GLY A 60 -7.57 9.72 -3.88
N VAL A 61 -8.11 9.02 -4.88
CA VAL A 61 -8.37 9.56 -6.21
C VAL A 61 -9.86 9.47 -6.51
N THR A 62 -10.48 10.58 -6.93
CA THR A 62 -11.89 10.61 -7.35
C THR A 62 -12.02 11.09 -8.78
N ARG A 63 -13.07 10.63 -9.48
CA ARG A 63 -13.35 11.00 -10.85
C ARG A 63 -14.21 12.26 -10.92
N ASN A 64 -13.78 13.25 -11.69
CA ASN A 64 -14.62 14.36 -12.16
C ASN A 64 -14.81 14.28 -13.68
N PRO A 65 -15.77 15.02 -14.24
CA PRO A 65 -15.89 15.13 -15.69
C PRO A 65 -14.60 15.71 -16.30
N GLY A 66 -13.86 14.87 -17.04
CA GLY A 66 -12.67 15.27 -17.80
C GLY A 66 -11.34 15.25 -17.03
N PHE A 67 -11.33 15.01 -15.72
CA PHE A 67 -10.09 14.94 -14.92
C PHE A 67 -10.29 14.16 -13.61
N SER A 68 -9.19 13.83 -12.93
CA SER A 68 -9.21 13.21 -11.61
C SER A 68 -8.84 14.24 -10.53
N ASN A 69 -9.51 14.17 -9.39
CA ASN A 69 -9.07 14.85 -8.16
C ASN A 69 -8.22 13.91 -7.33
N SER A 70 -7.23 14.46 -6.64
CA SER A 70 -6.40 13.74 -5.67
C SER A 70 -6.53 14.36 -4.27
N PHE A 71 -6.51 13.49 -3.26
CA PHE A 71 -6.58 13.85 -1.85
C PHE A 71 -5.53 13.04 -1.10
N THR A 72 -4.92 13.64 -0.08
CA THR A 72 -3.92 12.98 0.74
C THR A 72 -4.34 13.07 2.20
N LEU A 73 -4.22 11.97 2.94
CA LEU A 73 -4.48 11.91 4.37
C LEU A 73 -3.28 11.28 5.08
N ASP A 74 -2.66 12.02 6.00
CA ASP A 74 -1.64 11.47 6.90
C ASP A 74 -2.32 10.64 8.00
N LEU A 75 -2.08 9.33 8.00
CA LEU A 75 -2.66 8.43 8.99
C LEU A 75 -1.86 8.39 10.30
N LYS A 76 -0.62 8.87 10.31
CA LYS A 76 0.21 8.91 11.54
C LYS A 76 -0.39 9.84 12.58
N ALA A 77 -1.10 10.89 12.13
CA ALA A 77 -1.83 11.80 13.01
C ALA A 77 -2.97 11.14 13.79
N PHE A 78 -3.40 9.93 13.38
CA PHE A 78 -4.51 9.18 13.99
C PHE A 78 -4.06 7.88 14.66
N ALA A 79 -2.76 7.59 14.69
CA ALA A 79 -2.23 6.44 15.40
C ALA A 79 -2.25 6.72 16.91
N ALA A 80 -3.04 5.94 17.65
CA ALA A 80 -3.05 5.94 19.12
C ALA A 80 -1.80 5.28 19.71
#